data_AF-U5KLE7-F1
#
_entry.id   AF-U5KLE7-F1
#
_cell.length_a   1.000
_cell.length_b   1.000
_cell.length_c   1.000
_cell.angle_alpha   90.00
_cell.angle_beta   90.00
_cell.angle_gamma   90.00
#
_symmetry.space_group_name_H-M   'P 1'
#
loop_
_entity.id
_entity.type
_entity.pdbx_description
1 polymer ?
#
loop_
_entity_poly.entity_id
_entity_poly.type
_entity_poly.pdbx_seq_one_letter_code
_entity_poly.pdbx_strand_id
1 'polypeptide(L)'
;MTAWRGSSSAARIPAIRIYESHPFFFFFNSPRFCPPIKGASCTLLRSLFFLPLSLLLVPIRLNIEVFRFVSSVSDHLFFFFRTSTKNTKQKYTTMSTCEKKLRIVLKVGSSILVENEKVVLTRIRALCELIADLSSKYEVILVSSGAVAAGYTEVALDKTVIHNKHALASLGQPLLMHTYHEEFSKHGLRCAQLLLGSVDFDSRSRTDHALATLNVLLAHGVIPIVNENDATGTSAAMFGDNDRMAAHVAYFFNADLFVILSDIEGYFDSNPKENPDAKVLKYVDFIPEEALAEDASPNNAFATGGIVTKLKAAHFLMERGRRMFLTSGFDLSLIREYLLEGKHNSGTLFLPTRSISMVA
;
A
#
# COMPACT_ATOMS: atom_id res chain seq x y z
N MET A 1 38.06 -17.34 46.73
CA MET A 1 38.18 -18.81 46.94
C MET A 1 36.89 -19.41 46.43
N THR A 2 36.78 -20.28 45.42
CA THR A 2 37.66 -21.10 44.56
C THR A 2 36.70 -21.55 43.43
N ALA A 3 36.87 -21.08 42.20
CA ALA A 3 37.56 -21.77 41.10
C ALA A 3 37.01 -23.17 40.76
N TRP A 4 36.38 -23.30 39.58
CA TRP A 4 36.60 -24.47 38.71
C TRP A 4 36.66 -24.04 37.24
N ARG A 5 37.73 -24.48 36.59
CA ARG A 5 38.19 -24.17 35.23
C ARG A 5 37.89 -25.35 34.30
N GLY A 6 37.69 -25.07 33.02
CA GLY A 6 37.86 -26.03 31.92
C GLY A 6 37.90 -25.31 30.57
N SER A 7 39.07 -24.81 30.17
CA SER A 7 39.83 -25.20 28.96
C SER A 7 39.00 -25.28 27.66
N SER A 8 38.99 -24.26 26.81
CA SER A 8 39.97 -23.94 25.74
C SER A 8 40.08 -24.99 24.62
N SER A 9 39.44 -24.71 23.48
CA SER A 9 40.06 -24.95 22.17
C SER A 9 39.71 -23.79 21.24
N ALA A 10 40.76 -23.06 20.83
CA ALA A 10 40.68 -21.96 19.89
C ALA A 10 40.85 -22.53 18.48
N ALA A 11 39.81 -22.47 17.66
CA ALA A 11 39.93 -22.68 16.21
C ALA A 11 40.11 -21.33 15.53
N ARG A 12 41.24 -21.19 14.82
CA ARG A 12 41.66 -19.99 14.12
C ARG A 12 40.73 -19.67 12.95
N ILE A 13 40.36 -18.39 12.89
CA ILE A 13 39.77 -17.69 11.75
C ILE A 13 40.80 -17.62 10.62
N PRO A 14 40.47 -17.98 9.37
CA PRO A 14 41.18 -17.47 8.21
C PRO A 14 40.51 -16.16 7.76
N ALA A 15 41.33 -15.12 7.66
CA ALA A 15 40.98 -13.82 7.11
C ALA A 15 40.49 -13.95 5.65
N ILE A 16 39.30 -13.44 5.36
CA ILE A 16 38.83 -13.25 3.99
C ILE A 16 39.34 -11.89 3.52
N ARG A 17 40.32 -11.93 2.62
CA ARG A 17 40.80 -10.77 1.85
C ARG A 17 39.70 -10.30 0.90
N ILE A 18 39.42 -9.01 0.97
CA ILE A 18 38.65 -8.27 -0.03
C ILE A 18 39.46 -8.28 -1.33
N TYR A 19 38.86 -8.80 -2.40
CA TYR A 19 39.31 -8.58 -3.78
C TYR A 19 38.15 -7.93 -4.55
N GLU A 20 38.35 -6.66 -4.91
CA GLU A 20 37.62 -6.02 -5.99
C GLU A 20 38.01 -6.68 -7.33
N SER A 21 37.04 -7.19 -8.08
CA SER A 21 37.15 -7.31 -9.54
C SER A 21 35.82 -7.69 -10.20
N HIS A 22 35.57 -7.04 -11.34
CA HIS A 22 34.42 -7.03 -12.24
C HIS A 22 33.80 -8.38 -12.67
N PRO A 23 32.56 -8.38 -13.21
CA PRO A 23 31.77 -9.60 -13.41
C PRO A 23 32.19 -10.35 -14.68
N PHE A 24 32.51 -11.63 -14.52
CA PHE A 24 32.61 -12.61 -15.61
C PHE A 24 31.40 -13.55 -15.58
N PHE A 25 30.63 -13.54 -16.67
CA PHE A 25 29.57 -14.50 -16.97
C PHE A 25 30.16 -15.88 -17.22
N PHE A 26 29.60 -16.92 -16.61
CA PHE A 26 29.71 -18.31 -17.10
C PHE A 26 28.35 -19.00 -17.09
N PHE A 27 27.94 -19.44 -18.29
CA PHE A 27 26.87 -20.39 -18.54
C PHE A 27 27.34 -21.80 -18.18
N PHE A 28 26.48 -22.60 -17.53
CA PHE A 28 26.55 -24.06 -17.59
C PHE A 28 25.23 -24.63 -18.07
N ASN A 29 25.30 -25.29 -19.22
CA ASN A 29 24.30 -26.17 -19.80
C ASN A 29 24.43 -27.56 -19.15
N SER A 30 23.32 -28.21 -18.84
CA SER A 30 23.19 -29.67 -18.86
C SER A 30 21.71 -30.08 -18.97
N PRO A 31 21.37 -31.22 -19.63
CA PRO A 31 20.10 -31.37 -20.33
C PRO A 31 19.20 -32.55 -19.86
N ARG A 32 17.94 -32.50 -20.34
CA ARG A 32 16.92 -33.58 -20.52
C ARG A 32 16.07 -33.99 -19.30
N PHE A 33 14.75 -33.75 -19.37
CA PHE A 33 13.72 -34.74 -19.75
C PHE A 33 12.29 -34.13 -19.64
N CYS A 34 11.53 -34.07 -20.73
CA CYS A 34 10.06 -34.01 -20.71
C CYS A 34 9.50 -34.47 -22.09
N PRO A 35 8.37 -35.22 -22.16
CA PRO A 35 7.94 -35.99 -23.33
C PRO A 35 7.13 -35.16 -24.36
N PRO A 36 6.80 -35.70 -25.55
CA PRO A 36 6.46 -34.91 -26.72
C PRO A 36 4.97 -34.58 -26.83
N ILE A 37 4.67 -33.35 -27.25
CA ILE A 37 3.37 -32.99 -27.87
C ILE A 37 3.65 -32.66 -29.34
N LYS A 38 2.92 -33.35 -30.22
CA LYS A 38 3.00 -33.23 -31.68
C LYS A 38 2.38 -31.91 -32.16
N GLY A 39 3.05 -31.27 -33.11
CA GLY A 39 2.41 -30.46 -34.14
C GLY A 39 2.40 -28.95 -33.94
N ALA A 40 3.49 -28.27 -34.32
CA ALA A 40 3.45 -27.10 -35.21
C ALA A 40 4.89 -26.60 -35.44
N SER A 41 5.26 -26.51 -36.72
CA SER A 41 6.54 -26.02 -37.21
C SER A 41 6.61 -24.49 -37.10
N CYS A 42 7.65 -23.96 -36.45
CA CYS A 42 8.12 -22.61 -36.75
C CYS A 42 9.64 -22.54 -36.57
N THR A 43 10.32 -22.72 -37.70
CA THR A 43 11.76 -22.69 -37.86
C THR A 43 12.28 -21.26 -37.74
N LEU A 44 13.24 -21.06 -36.82
CA LEU A 44 14.41 -20.17 -36.82
C LEU A 44 14.32 -18.79 -37.55
N LEU A 45 14.83 -17.69 -37.00
CA LEU A 45 16.19 -17.54 -36.48
C LEU A 45 16.32 -16.34 -35.52
N ARG A 46 17.10 -16.55 -34.48
CA ARG A 46 17.57 -15.55 -33.51
C ARG A 46 18.67 -14.66 -34.09
N SER A 47 18.67 -13.42 -33.58
CA SER A 47 19.81 -12.58 -33.16
C SER A 47 20.82 -12.06 -34.19
N LEU A 48 20.99 -10.73 -34.23
CA LEU A 48 22.20 -10.05 -33.75
C LEU A 48 22.02 -8.53 -33.62
N PHE A 49 22.56 -7.99 -32.54
CA PHE A 49 22.57 -6.59 -32.11
C PHE A 49 23.75 -5.81 -32.72
N PHE A 50 23.56 -4.48 -32.86
CA PHE A 50 24.53 -3.36 -32.96
C PHE A 50 25.75 -3.43 -33.92
N LEU A 51 25.79 -2.49 -34.86
CA LEU A 51 27.03 -1.90 -35.40
C LEU A 51 26.83 -0.38 -35.66
N PRO A 52 27.87 0.45 -35.48
CA PRO A 52 27.78 1.90 -35.51
C PRO A 52 27.97 2.48 -36.93
N LEU A 53 27.58 3.74 -37.06
CA LEU A 53 27.57 4.56 -38.26
C LEU A 53 29.00 4.98 -38.66
N SER A 54 29.53 4.48 -39.78
CA SER A 54 30.59 5.16 -40.54
C SER A 54 30.80 4.60 -41.96
N LEU A 55 30.46 5.44 -42.95
CA LEU A 55 31.15 5.71 -44.22
C LEU A 55 31.33 4.64 -45.33
N LEU A 56 30.88 5.08 -46.52
CA LEU A 56 31.42 4.95 -47.88
C LEU A 56 30.99 3.78 -48.81
N LEU A 57 30.15 4.18 -49.78
CA LEU A 57 30.32 4.03 -51.24
C LEU A 57 30.66 2.64 -51.81
N VAL A 58 29.67 1.95 -52.38
CA VAL A 58 29.69 1.41 -53.77
C VAL A 58 28.24 1.33 -54.30
N PRO A 59 27.94 1.79 -55.53
CA PRO A 59 26.62 1.61 -56.17
C PRO A 59 26.58 0.30 -56.96
N ILE A 60 25.44 -0.40 -57.05
CA ILE A 60 25.01 -1.20 -58.22
C ILE A 60 23.58 -1.77 -58.02
N ARG A 61 22.71 -1.39 -58.97
CA ARG A 61 21.57 -2.08 -59.62
C ARG A 61 20.51 -2.85 -58.80
N LEU A 62 19.32 -2.22 -58.78
CA LEU A 62 17.99 -2.75 -59.15
C LEU A 62 17.60 -4.20 -58.76
N ASN A 63 16.60 -4.30 -57.88
CA ASN A 63 15.53 -5.30 -58.02
C ASN A 63 14.15 -4.62 -57.87
N ILE A 64 13.39 -4.65 -58.96
CA ILE A 64 12.04 -4.08 -59.11
C ILE A 64 11.02 -5.05 -58.50
N GLU A 65 10.99 -5.18 -57.17
CA GLU A 65 9.83 -5.77 -56.46
C GLU A 65 9.57 -5.12 -55.09
N VAL A 66 10.58 -4.48 -54.49
CA VAL A 66 10.40 -3.74 -53.22
C VAL A 66 9.66 -2.41 -53.42
N PHE A 67 9.62 -1.87 -54.64
CA PHE A 67 8.98 -0.58 -54.94
C PHE A 67 7.46 -0.63 -55.13
N ARG A 68 6.83 -1.82 -55.11
CA ARG A 68 5.36 -1.95 -55.15
C ARG A 68 4.70 -2.07 -53.79
N PHE A 69 5.46 -2.25 -52.71
CA PHE A 69 4.90 -2.29 -51.36
C PHE A 69 4.88 -0.91 -50.68
N VAL A 70 5.72 0.03 -51.11
CA VAL A 70 5.84 1.36 -50.50
C VAL A 70 4.91 2.41 -51.13
N SER A 71 4.34 2.15 -52.30
CA SER A 71 3.39 3.06 -52.98
C SER A 71 1.92 2.85 -52.59
N SER A 72 1.57 1.79 -51.85
CA SER A 72 0.18 1.55 -51.41
C SER A 72 -0.14 2.11 -50.01
N VAL A 73 0.86 2.56 -49.24
CA VAL A 73 0.66 3.07 -47.87
C VAL A 73 0.72 4.60 -47.80
N SER A 74 1.18 5.27 -48.86
CA SER A 74 1.29 6.74 -48.88
C SER A 74 -0.03 7.46 -49.20
N ASP A 75 -0.99 6.80 -49.85
CA ASP A 75 -2.27 7.45 -50.23
C ASP A 75 -3.32 7.41 -49.11
N HIS A 76 -3.19 6.50 -48.13
CA HIS A 76 -4.03 6.49 -46.94
C HIS A 76 -3.54 7.44 -45.82
N LEU A 77 -2.26 7.84 -45.84
CA LEU A 77 -1.72 8.76 -44.86
C LEU A 77 -1.96 10.24 -45.24
N PHE A 78 -2.15 10.54 -46.53
CA PHE A 78 -2.42 11.90 -47.01
C PHE A 78 -3.90 12.30 -46.97
N PHE A 79 -4.83 11.33 -46.95
CA PHE A 79 -6.27 11.60 -46.83
C PHE A 79 -6.70 11.95 -45.39
N PHE A 80 -5.89 11.59 -44.38
CA PHE A 80 -6.22 11.87 -42.97
C PHE A 80 -5.85 13.29 -42.50
N PHE A 81 -5.08 14.05 -43.29
CA PHE A 81 -4.58 15.38 -42.88
C PHE A 81 -5.27 16.57 -43.55
N ARG A 82 -6.36 16.38 -44.31
CA ARG A 82 -6.95 17.50 -45.06
C ARG A 82 -8.47 17.54 -45.17
N THR A 83 -9.20 17.26 -44.10
CA THR A 83 -10.63 17.67 -43.98
C THR A 83 -11.07 17.85 -42.52
N SER A 84 -10.50 18.82 -41.79
CA SER A 84 -11.24 19.39 -40.65
C SER A 84 -10.73 20.78 -40.26
N THR A 85 -10.92 21.76 -41.14
CA THR A 85 -11.04 23.17 -40.71
C THR A 85 -12.53 23.49 -40.58
N LYS A 86 -13.21 22.84 -39.62
CA LYS A 86 -14.47 23.37 -39.09
C LYS A 86 -14.11 24.29 -37.93
N ASN A 87 -14.36 25.57 -38.17
CA ASN A 87 -14.24 26.64 -37.21
C ASN A 87 -15.32 26.48 -36.13
N THR A 88 -15.15 25.49 -35.25
CA THR A 88 -15.93 25.39 -34.01
C THR A 88 -15.27 26.33 -33.01
N LYS A 89 -15.91 27.47 -32.76
CA LYS A 89 -15.70 28.23 -31.53
C LYS A 89 -16.01 27.27 -30.39
N GLN A 90 -14.98 26.61 -29.89
CA GLN A 90 -15.04 25.81 -28.69
C GLN A 90 -15.40 26.79 -27.59
N LYS A 91 -16.65 26.75 -27.13
CA LYS A 91 -17.02 27.38 -25.87
C LYS A 91 -16.08 26.76 -24.85
N TYR A 92 -15.08 27.54 -24.43
CA TYR A 92 -14.40 27.29 -23.18
C TYR A 92 -15.48 27.42 -22.12
N THR A 93 -16.18 26.31 -21.84
CA THR A 93 -16.86 26.14 -20.59
C THR A 93 -15.79 26.44 -19.56
N THR A 94 -15.92 27.57 -18.85
CA THR A 94 -15.14 27.85 -17.66
C THR A 94 -15.11 26.56 -16.87
N MET A 95 -13.96 25.88 -16.85
CA MET A 95 -13.79 24.71 -16.02
C MET A 95 -14.22 25.16 -14.64
N SER A 96 -15.31 24.60 -14.12
CA SER A 96 -15.63 24.79 -12.72
C SER A 96 -14.34 24.43 -12.00
N THR A 97 -13.83 25.32 -11.17
CA THR A 97 -12.72 25.01 -10.28
C THR A 97 -13.10 23.71 -9.58
N CYS A 98 -12.52 22.60 -10.03
CA CYS A 98 -12.73 21.31 -9.41
C CYS A 98 -12.07 21.47 -8.04
N GLU A 99 -12.88 21.73 -7.02
CA GLU A 99 -12.37 21.82 -5.66
C GLU A 99 -11.58 20.55 -5.41
N LYS A 100 -10.30 20.73 -5.08
CA LYS A 100 -9.43 19.60 -4.81
C LYS A 100 -10.04 18.83 -3.65
N LYS A 101 -10.43 17.58 -3.91
CA LYS A 101 -10.95 16.68 -2.88
C LYS A 101 -9.92 16.56 -1.76
N LEU A 102 -10.39 16.61 -0.52
CA LEU A 102 -9.56 16.29 0.62
C LEU A 102 -9.16 14.81 0.53
N ARG A 103 -7.93 14.50 0.94
CA ARG A 103 -7.40 13.14 0.94
C ARG A 103 -7.50 12.54 2.33
N ILE A 104 -8.08 11.35 2.41
CA ILE A 104 -8.21 10.62 3.68
C ILE A 104 -7.55 9.26 3.57
N VAL A 105 -6.88 8.85 4.65
CA VAL A 105 -6.44 7.46 4.84
C VAL A 105 -7.41 6.82 5.80
N LEU A 106 -8.07 5.74 5.38
CA LEU A 106 -8.93 4.93 6.21
C LEU A 106 -8.21 3.62 6.54
N LYS A 107 -7.90 3.38 7.81
CA LYS A 107 -7.31 2.12 8.26
C LYS A 107 -8.36 1.25 8.93
N VAL A 108 -8.39 -0.02 8.55
CA VAL A 108 -9.19 -1.05 9.19
C VAL A 108 -8.29 -2.20 9.65
N GLY A 109 -8.43 -2.61 10.92
CA GLY A 109 -7.62 -3.69 11.50
C GLY A 109 -8.26 -5.07 11.38
N SER A 110 -7.47 -6.11 11.65
CA SER A 110 -7.96 -7.50 11.71
C SER A 110 -9.04 -7.69 12.77
N SER A 111 -9.03 -6.94 13.88
CA SER A 111 -10.09 -7.00 14.90
C SER A 111 -11.49 -6.68 14.37
N ILE A 112 -11.57 -5.87 13.30
CA ILE A 112 -12.81 -5.54 12.62
C ILE A 112 -13.08 -6.57 11.52
N LEU A 113 -12.10 -6.85 10.65
CA LEU A 113 -12.35 -7.67 9.46
C LEU A 113 -12.39 -9.17 9.71
N VAL A 114 -11.88 -9.66 10.84
CA VAL A 114 -11.67 -11.08 11.09
C VAL A 114 -12.47 -11.53 12.32
N GLU A 115 -13.14 -12.67 12.18
CA GLU A 115 -13.84 -13.36 13.27
C GLU A 115 -13.67 -14.87 13.07
N ASN A 116 -13.39 -15.60 14.16
CA ASN A 116 -13.17 -17.06 14.10
C ASN A 116 -12.14 -17.47 13.03
N GLU A 117 -11.03 -16.72 12.94
CA GLU A 117 -9.93 -16.94 11.99
C GLU A 117 -10.31 -16.74 10.51
N LYS A 118 -11.49 -16.16 10.23
CA LYS A 118 -12.02 -15.95 8.88
C LYS A 118 -12.31 -14.47 8.64
N VAL A 119 -12.09 -14.04 7.41
CA VAL A 119 -12.53 -12.71 6.96
C VAL A 119 -14.05 -12.67 6.90
N VAL A 120 -14.64 -11.61 7.48
CA VAL A 120 -16.09 -11.42 7.55
C VAL A 120 -16.55 -10.58 6.36
N LEU A 121 -17.10 -11.23 5.33
CA LEU A 121 -17.51 -10.60 4.07
C LEU A 121 -18.48 -9.44 4.27
N THR A 122 -19.43 -9.56 5.20
CA THR A 122 -20.42 -8.50 5.47
C THR A 122 -19.76 -7.21 5.97
N ARG A 123 -18.67 -7.31 6.74
CA ARG A 123 -17.91 -6.15 7.22
C ARG A 123 -17.06 -5.51 6.11
N ILE A 124 -16.47 -6.32 5.23
CA ILE A 124 -15.82 -5.79 4.01
C ILE A 124 -16.83 -5.07 3.12
N ARG A 125 -18.01 -5.66 2.91
CA ARG A 125 -19.07 -5.03 2.12
C ARG A 125 -19.48 -3.67 2.68
N ALA A 126 -19.76 -3.60 3.99
CA ALA A 126 -20.13 -2.35 4.65
C ALA A 126 -19.02 -1.30 4.55
N LEU A 127 -17.75 -1.72 4.64
CA LEU A 127 -16.59 -0.85 4.44
C LEU A 127 -16.49 -0.33 2.99
N CYS A 128 -16.69 -1.19 1.99
CA CYS A 128 -16.69 -0.80 0.58
C CYS A 128 -17.83 0.17 0.27
N GLU A 129 -19.01 -0.04 0.84
CA GLU A 129 -20.16 0.87 0.74
C GLU A 129 -19.82 2.24 1.34
N LEU A 130 -19.27 2.28 2.56
CA LEU A 130 -18.78 3.52 3.17
C LEU A 130 -17.77 4.24 2.27
N ILE A 131 -16.75 3.54 1.77
CA ILE A 131 -15.74 4.15 0.90
C ILE A 131 -16.37 4.64 -0.40
N ALA A 132 -17.36 3.94 -0.94
CA ALA A 132 -18.07 4.37 -2.13
C ALA A 132 -18.79 5.70 -1.92
N ASP A 133 -19.48 5.86 -0.79
CA ASP A 133 -20.13 7.12 -0.44
C ASP A 133 -19.12 8.26 -0.24
N LEU A 134 -17.99 7.97 0.42
CA LEU A 134 -16.90 8.93 0.65
C LEU A 134 -16.19 9.33 -0.65
N SER A 135 -16.09 8.44 -1.64
CA SER A 135 -15.36 8.68 -2.89
C SER A 135 -15.90 9.87 -3.70
N SER A 136 -17.16 10.25 -3.46
CA SER A 136 -17.78 11.45 -4.05
C SER A 136 -17.13 12.76 -3.56
N LYS A 137 -16.69 12.80 -2.29
CA LYS A 137 -16.19 13.99 -1.59
C LYS A 137 -14.67 13.94 -1.31
N TYR A 138 -14.10 12.74 -1.24
CA TYR A 138 -12.72 12.52 -0.80
C TYR A 138 -11.90 11.69 -1.81
N GLU A 139 -10.59 11.91 -1.82
CA GLU A 139 -9.61 10.92 -2.29
C GLU A 139 -9.37 9.92 -1.15
N VAL A 140 -9.83 8.68 -1.30
CA VAL A 140 -9.74 7.67 -0.23
C VAL A 140 -8.59 6.71 -0.50
N ILE A 141 -7.71 6.55 0.48
CA ILE A 141 -6.68 5.50 0.55
C ILE A 141 -7.10 4.53 1.65
N LEU A 142 -7.24 3.25 1.32
CA LEU A 142 -7.54 2.22 2.30
C LEU A 142 -6.24 1.56 2.77
N VAL A 143 -6.02 1.48 4.07
CA VAL A 143 -4.99 0.61 4.68
C VAL A 143 -5.72 -0.55 5.34
N SER A 144 -5.51 -1.77 4.84
CA SER A 144 -6.25 -2.95 5.31
C SER A 144 -5.32 -3.97 5.98
N SER A 145 -5.89 -4.77 6.88
CA SER A 145 -5.28 -5.96 7.46
C SER A 145 -6.07 -7.21 7.02
N GLY A 146 -5.76 -8.39 7.59
CA GLY A 146 -6.55 -9.60 7.37
C GLY A 146 -6.01 -10.57 6.32
N ALA A 147 -4.91 -10.24 5.64
CA ALA A 147 -4.25 -11.15 4.69
C ALA A 147 -3.87 -12.50 5.33
N VAL A 148 -3.29 -12.49 6.54
CA VAL A 148 -2.97 -13.73 7.27
C VAL A 148 -4.21 -14.58 7.54
N ALA A 149 -5.33 -13.96 7.93
CA ALA A 149 -6.58 -14.68 8.19
C ALA A 149 -7.18 -15.26 6.91
N ALA A 150 -7.16 -14.51 5.81
CA ALA A 150 -7.57 -15.00 4.50
C ALA A 150 -6.72 -16.18 4.02
N GLY A 151 -5.40 -16.17 4.25
CA GLY A 151 -4.54 -17.29 3.90
C GLY A 151 -4.76 -18.51 4.79
N TYR A 152 -5.08 -18.27 6.06
CA TYR A 152 -5.34 -19.32 7.03
C TYR A 152 -6.58 -20.16 6.69
N THR A 153 -7.56 -19.59 5.98
CA THR A 153 -8.72 -20.36 5.50
C THR A 153 -8.37 -21.35 4.40
N GLU A 154 -7.29 -21.10 3.64
CA GLU A 154 -6.78 -22.02 2.62
C GLU A 154 -5.85 -23.06 3.22
N VAL A 155 -4.94 -22.63 4.11
CA VAL A 155 -3.93 -23.50 4.74
C VAL A 155 -3.80 -23.13 6.21
N ALA A 156 -4.17 -24.04 7.11
CA ALA A 156 -4.03 -23.83 8.54
C ALA A 156 -2.57 -24.09 9.00
N LEU A 157 -1.76 -23.03 9.03
CA LEU A 157 -0.37 -23.08 9.53
C LEU A 157 -0.26 -22.46 10.93
N ASP A 158 0.68 -22.95 11.74
CA ASP A 158 1.01 -22.36 13.03
C ASP A 158 1.53 -20.92 12.87
N LYS A 159 0.75 -19.96 13.39
CA LYS A 159 1.01 -18.52 13.31
C LYS A 159 2.08 -18.04 14.30
N THR A 160 2.54 -18.87 15.23
CA THR A 160 3.65 -18.49 16.12
C THR A 160 4.97 -18.43 15.36
N VAL A 161 5.10 -19.20 14.28
CA VAL A 161 6.24 -19.18 13.37
C VAL A 161 6.11 -18.03 12.37
N ILE A 162 7.07 -17.10 12.38
CA ILE A 162 7.05 -15.90 11.54
C ILE A 162 6.97 -16.23 10.03
N HIS A 163 7.71 -17.23 9.57
CA HIS A 163 7.70 -17.62 8.16
C HIS A 163 6.35 -18.23 7.73
N ASN A 164 5.65 -18.92 8.65
CA ASN A 164 4.29 -19.37 8.38
C ASN A 164 3.35 -18.16 8.25
N LYS A 165 3.43 -17.17 9.14
CA LYS A 165 2.66 -15.91 9.00
C LYS A 165 2.89 -15.25 7.65
N HIS A 166 4.15 -15.13 7.20
CA HIS A 166 4.46 -14.54 5.90
C HIS A 166 3.90 -15.36 4.74
N ALA A 167 3.96 -16.70 4.83
CA ALA A 167 3.35 -17.59 3.84
C ALA A 167 1.83 -17.42 3.77
N LEU A 168 1.16 -17.37 4.93
CA LEU A 168 -0.28 -17.11 5.04
C LEU A 168 -0.65 -15.74 4.49
N ALA A 169 0.10 -14.68 4.82
CA ALA A 169 -0.12 -13.36 4.26
C ALA A 169 0.03 -13.36 2.73
N SER A 170 1.04 -14.06 2.20
CA SER A 170 1.27 -14.20 0.76
C SER A 170 0.13 -14.94 0.04
N LEU A 171 -0.45 -15.98 0.68
CA LEU A 171 -1.61 -16.70 0.17
C LEU A 171 -2.89 -15.84 0.23
N GLY A 172 -3.10 -15.17 1.35
CA GLY A 172 -4.36 -14.46 1.61
C GLY A 172 -4.44 -13.06 1.04
N GLN A 173 -3.32 -12.40 0.75
CA GLN A 173 -3.32 -11.06 0.17
C GLN A 173 -4.03 -11.01 -1.21
N PRO A 174 -3.78 -11.93 -2.17
CA PRO A 174 -4.55 -12.03 -3.40
C PRO A 174 -6.05 -12.28 -3.17
N LEU A 175 -6.41 -13.11 -2.18
CA LEU A 175 -7.80 -13.40 -1.84
C LEU A 175 -8.51 -12.15 -1.30
N LEU A 176 -7.86 -11.43 -0.40
CA LEU A 176 -8.36 -10.19 0.16
C LEU A 176 -8.58 -9.13 -0.93
N MET A 177 -7.60 -9.00 -1.85
CA MET A 177 -7.74 -8.11 -3.02
C MET A 177 -8.87 -8.53 -3.95
N HIS A 178 -9.07 -9.83 -4.17
CA HIS A 178 -10.19 -10.33 -4.96
C HIS A 178 -11.53 -9.94 -4.33
N THR A 179 -11.69 -10.16 -3.02
CA THR A 179 -12.91 -9.75 -2.30
C THR A 179 -13.16 -8.25 -2.39
N TYR A 180 -12.13 -7.42 -2.20
CA TYR A 180 -12.26 -5.97 -2.37
C TYR A 180 -12.65 -5.60 -3.80
N HIS A 181 -12.05 -6.23 -4.80
CA HIS A 181 -12.36 -5.97 -6.20
C HIS A 181 -13.82 -6.28 -6.52
N GLU A 182 -14.33 -7.43 -6.06
CA GLU A 182 -15.73 -7.82 -6.27
C GLU A 182 -16.71 -6.85 -5.59
N GLU A 183 -16.45 -6.47 -4.33
CA GLU A 183 -17.34 -5.59 -3.59
C GLU A 183 -17.27 -4.13 -4.13
N PHE A 184 -16.10 -3.59 -4.46
CA PHE A 184 -15.99 -2.26 -5.08
C PHE A 184 -16.64 -2.19 -6.47
N SER A 185 -16.57 -3.27 -7.25
CA SER A 185 -17.16 -3.30 -8.59
C SER A 185 -18.68 -3.12 -8.58
N LYS A 186 -19.37 -3.53 -7.49
CA LYS A 186 -20.81 -3.30 -7.29
C LYS A 186 -21.17 -1.82 -7.19
N HIS A 187 -20.21 -0.97 -6.82
CA HIS A 187 -20.34 0.48 -6.73
C HIS A 187 -19.70 1.21 -7.94
N GLY A 188 -19.28 0.48 -8.98
CA GLY A 188 -18.59 1.05 -10.14
C GLY A 188 -17.18 1.57 -9.84
N LEU A 189 -16.60 1.14 -8.71
CA LEU A 189 -15.26 1.55 -8.27
C LEU A 189 -14.23 0.50 -8.62
N ARG A 190 -13.00 0.99 -8.84
CA ARG A 190 -11.82 0.15 -9.08
C ARG A 190 -10.89 0.30 -7.90
N CYS A 191 -10.17 -0.76 -7.55
CA CYS A 191 -9.13 -0.71 -6.54
C CYS A 191 -7.79 -1.21 -7.08
N ALA A 192 -6.69 -0.80 -6.45
CA ALA A 192 -5.34 -1.24 -6.81
C ALA A 192 -4.52 -1.54 -5.55
N GLN A 193 -3.71 -2.60 -5.62
CA GLN A 193 -2.86 -3.03 -4.51
C GLN A 193 -1.57 -2.20 -4.44
N LEU A 194 -1.21 -1.76 -3.24
CA LEU A 194 0.13 -1.30 -2.90
C LEU A 194 0.65 -2.09 -1.69
N LEU A 195 1.80 -2.74 -1.82
CA LEU A 195 2.47 -3.40 -0.70
C LEU A 195 3.70 -2.58 -0.33
N LEU A 196 3.76 -2.13 0.93
CA LEU A 196 4.82 -1.25 1.43
C LEU A 196 5.45 -1.84 2.69
N GLY A 197 6.70 -1.50 2.96
CA GLY A 197 7.38 -1.77 4.23
C GLY A 197 8.02 -0.49 4.79
N SER A 198 8.56 -0.55 6.01
CA SER A 198 9.23 0.63 6.61
C SER A 198 10.38 1.17 5.77
N VAL A 199 11.11 0.28 5.10
CA VAL A 199 12.20 0.60 4.16
C VAL A 199 11.76 1.48 2.98
N ASP A 200 10.47 1.47 2.63
CA ASP A 200 9.93 2.32 1.56
C ASP A 200 9.71 3.76 2.03
N PHE A 201 9.54 3.97 3.34
CA PHE A 201 9.42 5.30 3.97
C PHE A 201 10.75 5.86 4.45
N ASP A 202 11.74 4.99 4.72
CA ASP A 202 13.12 5.42 5.06
C ASP A 202 13.92 5.87 3.83
N SER A 203 13.48 5.51 2.62
CA SER A 203 14.10 5.91 1.36
C SER A 203 13.26 6.94 0.63
N ARG A 204 13.74 8.20 0.57
CA ARG A 204 13.08 9.29 -0.16
C ARG A 204 12.67 8.89 -1.57
N SER A 205 13.58 8.24 -2.30
CA SER A 205 13.31 7.77 -3.66
C SER A 205 12.15 6.78 -3.70
N ARG A 206 12.13 5.77 -2.82
CA ARG A 206 11.03 4.79 -2.78
C ARG A 206 9.70 5.42 -2.38
N THR A 207 9.73 6.33 -1.39
CA THR A 207 8.56 7.08 -0.97
C THR A 207 7.99 7.92 -2.12
N ASP A 208 8.85 8.62 -2.87
CA ASP A 208 8.45 9.46 -4.01
C ASP A 208 7.83 8.63 -5.13
N HIS A 209 8.38 7.45 -5.43
CA HIS A 209 7.81 6.53 -6.43
C HIS A 209 6.45 5.98 -5.99
N ALA A 210 6.31 5.59 -4.71
CA ALA A 210 5.04 5.13 -4.15
C ALA A 210 3.98 6.23 -4.18
N LEU A 211 4.34 7.45 -3.78
CA LEU A 211 3.47 8.64 -3.84
C LEU A 211 3.05 8.97 -5.27
N ALA A 212 3.99 8.98 -6.22
CA ALA A 212 3.68 9.24 -7.62
C ALA A 212 2.69 8.22 -8.19
N THR A 213 2.90 6.92 -7.91
CA THR A 213 1.99 5.84 -8.31
C THR A 213 0.60 6.04 -7.70
N LEU A 214 0.54 6.32 -6.39
CA LEU A 214 -0.70 6.55 -5.67
C LEU A 214 -1.47 7.76 -6.21
N ASN A 215 -0.77 8.85 -6.54
CA ASN A 215 -1.39 10.04 -7.14
C ASN A 215 -1.99 9.73 -8.52
N VAL A 216 -1.33 8.91 -9.33
CA VAL A 216 -1.90 8.46 -10.62
C VAL A 216 -3.16 7.64 -10.41
N LEU A 217 -3.17 6.70 -9.45
CA LEU A 217 -4.34 5.90 -9.14
C LEU A 217 -5.54 6.77 -8.71
N LEU A 218 -5.32 7.68 -7.76
CA LEU A 218 -6.36 8.58 -7.26
C LEU A 218 -6.90 9.50 -8.37
N ALA A 219 -6.03 10.04 -9.23
CA ALA A 219 -6.43 10.87 -10.37
C ALA A 219 -7.33 10.12 -11.37
N HIS A 220 -7.27 8.78 -11.42
CA HIS A 220 -8.11 7.93 -12.26
C HIS A 220 -9.31 7.32 -11.51
N GLY A 221 -9.60 7.80 -10.30
CA GLY A 221 -10.70 7.31 -9.46
C GLY A 221 -10.51 5.85 -9.01
N VAL A 222 -9.25 5.39 -8.92
CA VAL A 222 -8.92 4.05 -8.40
C VAL A 222 -8.59 4.16 -6.93
N ILE A 223 -9.24 3.36 -6.09
CA ILE A 223 -9.03 3.30 -4.63
C ILE A 223 -7.72 2.51 -4.35
N PRO A 224 -6.66 3.15 -3.85
CA PRO A 224 -5.45 2.44 -3.45
C PRO A 224 -5.74 1.65 -2.16
N ILE A 225 -5.43 0.36 -2.17
CA ILE A 225 -5.47 -0.52 -0.99
C ILE A 225 -4.03 -0.85 -0.62
N VAL A 226 -3.59 -0.28 0.49
CA VAL A 226 -2.26 -0.44 1.05
C VAL A 226 -2.27 -1.56 2.10
N ASN A 227 -1.29 -2.46 2.04
CA ASN A 227 -0.99 -3.39 3.12
C ASN A 227 0.53 -3.55 3.27
N GLU A 228 0.97 -4.18 4.36
CA GLU A 228 2.38 -4.47 4.57
C GLU A 228 2.88 -5.54 3.58
N ASN A 229 4.12 -5.40 3.10
CA ASN A 229 4.76 -6.43 2.28
C ASN A 229 5.32 -7.56 3.18
N ASP A 230 4.42 -8.35 3.78
CA ASP A 230 4.77 -9.42 4.73
C ASP A 230 5.77 -10.45 4.16
N ALA A 231 5.71 -10.73 2.86
CA ALA A 231 6.54 -11.75 2.22
C ALA A 231 8.05 -11.45 2.29
N THR A 232 8.40 -10.15 2.24
CA THR A 232 9.80 -9.68 2.21
C THR A 232 10.19 -8.86 3.44
N GLY A 233 9.24 -8.65 4.37
CA GLY A 233 9.48 -8.01 5.64
C GLY A 233 10.51 -8.79 6.47
N THR A 234 11.53 -8.08 6.94
CA THR A 234 12.40 -8.56 8.03
C THR A 234 11.92 -7.96 9.33
N SER A 235 12.25 -8.54 10.48
CA SER A 235 11.85 -7.97 11.78
C SER A 235 12.27 -6.50 11.98
N ALA A 236 13.36 -6.06 11.34
CA ALA A 236 13.82 -4.67 11.35
C ALA A 236 13.08 -3.77 10.32
N ALA A 237 12.49 -4.37 9.28
CA ALA A 237 11.82 -3.68 8.19
C ALA A 237 10.28 -3.68 8.30
N MET A 238 9.72 -4.35 9.31
CA MET A 238 8.29 -4.36 9.58
C MET A 238 7.88 -3.25 10.54
N PHE A 239 6.70 -2.69 10.32
CA PHE A 239 6.09 -1.78 11.28
C PHE A 239 5.61 -2.49 12.54
N GLY A 240 5.30 -3.79 12.44
CA GLY A 240 4.80 -4.62 13.55
C GLY A 240 3.31 -4.40 13.86
N ASP A 241 2.79 -3.20 13.59
CA ASP A 241 1.37 -2.89 13.55
C ASP A 241 1.02 -2.01 12.33
N ASN A 242 -0.20 -2.19 11.78
CA ASN A 242 -0.67 -1.39 10.66
C ASN A 242 -1.07 0.04 11.08
N ASP A 243 -1.12 0.38 12.38
CA ASP A 243 -1.45 1.73 12.85
C ASP A 243 -0.30 2.69 12.52
N ARG A 244 0.94 2.30 12.82
CA ARG A 244 2.16 3.03 12.49
C ARG A 244 2.38 3.13 10.98
N MET A 245 2.21 2.03 10.25
CA MET A 245 2.29 2.05 8.78
C MET A 245 1.27 3.03 8.21
N ALA A 246 0.00 2.96 8.65
CA ALA A 246 -1.05 3.84 8.15
C ALA A 246 -0.80 5.33 8.50
N ALA A 247 -0.20 5.62 9.65
CA ALA A 247 0.25 6.97 9.99
C ALA A 247 1.36 7.46 9.03
N HIS A 248 2.30 6.58 8.64
CA HIS A 248 3.33 6.92 7.64
C HIS A 248 2.69 7.15 6.26
N VAL A 249 1.76 6.29 5.84
CA VAL A 249 0.95 6.50 4.61
C VAL A 249 0.26 7.85 4.66
N ALA A 250 -0.41 8.20 5.76
CA ALA A 250 -1.09 9.49 5.91
C ALA A 250 -0.14 10.68 5.81
N TYR A 251 1.01 10.63 6.47
CA TYR A 251 1.99 11.71 6.44
C TYR A 251 2.67 11.84 5.07
N PHE A 252 3.33 10.77 4.61
CA PHE A 252 4.14 10.81 3.38
C PHE A 252 3.30 10.93 2.12
N PHE A 253 2.03 10.47 2.13
CA PHE A 253 1.13 10.63 0.99
C PHE A 253 0.16 11.79 1.11
N ASN A 254 0.47 12.76 1.99
CA ASN A 254 -0.21 14.05 2.09
C ASN A 254 -1.72 13.93 2.35
N ALA A 255 -2.13 13.04 3.25
CA ALA A 255 -3.50 12.98 3.70
C ALA A 255 -3.84 14.19 4.59
N ASP A 256 -5.06 14.69 4.44
CA ASP A 256 -5.64 15.75 5.27
C ASP A 256 -6.19 15.19 6.59
N LEU A 257 -6.60 13.91 6.58
CA LEU A 257 -7.08 13.20 7.76
C LEU A 257 -6.70 11.72 7.70
N PHE A 258 -6.15 11.21 8.81
CA PHE A 258 -6.03 9.78 9.05
C PHE A 258 -7.20 9.29 9.90
N VAL A 259 -7.88 8.23 9.50
CA VAL A 259 -8.99 7.62 10.24
C VAL A 259 -8.63 6.18 10.61
N ILE A 260 -8.72 5.83 11.88
CA ILE A 260 -8.60 4.44 12.36
C ILE A 260 -9.99 3.94 12.74
N LEU A 261 -10.45 2.90 12.05
CA LEU A 261 -11.61 2.10 12.41
C LEU A 261 -11.16 0.97 13.34
N SER A 262 -11.57 1.03 14.61
CA SER A 262 -11.12 0.13 15.67
C SER A 262 -12.25 -0.58 16.39
N ASP A 263 -11.90 -1.63 17.12
CA ASP A 263 -12.75 -2.31 18.12
C ASP A 263 -13.01 -1.47 19.39
N ILE A 264 -12.43 -0.27 19.48
CA ILE A 264 -12.66 0.70 20.55
C ILE A 264 -13.37 1.92 19.97
N GLU A 265 -14.26 2.52 20.76
CA GLU A 265 -15.10 3.63 20.31
C GLU A 265 -14.35 4.96 20.19
N GLY A 266 -13.24 5.10 20.91
CA GLY A 266 -12.45 6.32 20.99
C GLY A 266 -11.36 6.19 22.05
N TYR A 267 -10.70 7.31 22.36
CA TYR A 267 -9.83 7.43 23.52
C TYR A 267 -10.63 8.00 24.69
N PHE A 268 -10.48 7.43 25.87
CA PHE A 268 -11.29 7.73 27.05
C PHE A 268 -10.47 8.47 28.10
N ASP A 269 -11.16 9.21 28.98
CA ASP A 269 -10.56 9.86 30.15
C ASP A 269 -10.02 8.87 31.20
N SER A 270 -10.47 7.62 31.15
CA SER A 270 -10.10 6.52 32.04
C SER A 270 -10.38 5.18 31.36
N ASN A 271 -9.85 4.06 31.89
CA ASN A 271 -10.05 2.75 31.27
C ASN A 271 -11.53 2.31 31.33
N PRO A 272 -12.25 2.21 30.20
CA PRO A 272 -13.68 1.89 30.19
C PRO A 272 -14.01 0.46 30.64
N LYS A 273 -13.01 -0.43 30.74
CA LYS A 273 -13.19 -1.78 31.30
C LYS A 273 -13.23 -1.78 32.83
N GLU A 274 -12.62 -0.78 33.46
CA GLU A 274 -12.49 -0.66 34.92
C GLU A 274 -13.43 0.42 35.47
N ASN A 275 -13.68 1.47 34.68
CA ASN A 275 -14.56 2.56 35.04
C ASN A 275 -15.77 2.62 34.07
N PRO A 276 -16.98 2.25 34.50
CA PRO A 276 -18.18 2.34 33.67
C PRO A 276 -18.59 3.78 33.35
N ASP A 277 -18.11 4.77 34.13
CA ASP A 277 -18.36 6.19 33.90
C ASP A 277 -17.32 6.84 32.96
N ALA A 278 -16.40 6.06 32.38
CA ALA A 278 -15.39 6.55 31.46
C ALA A 278 -16.03 7.23 30.24
N LYS A 279 -15.51 8.41 29.88
CA LYS A 279 -16.06 9.21 28.78
C LYS A 279 -15.08 9.31 27.63
N VAL A 280 -15.61 9.17 26.41
CA VAL A 280 -14.84 9.40 25.18
C VAL A 280 -14.42 10.87 25.12
N LEU A 281 -13.11 11.09 24.97
CA LEU A 281 -12.52 12.39 24.71
C LEU A 281 -12.76 12.73 23.24
N LYS A 282 -13.69 13.65 22.95
CA LYS A 282 -13.98 14.06 21.57
C LYS A 282 -12.79 14.74 20.90
N TYR A 283 -12.07 15.58 21.62
CA TYR A 283 -10.92 16.31 21.09
C TYR A 283 -9.70 16.09 21.97
N VAL A 284 -8.56 15.81 21.34
CA VAL A 284 -7.28 15.60 22.01
C VAL A 284 -6.22 16.39 21.24
N ASP A 285 -5.59 17.37 21.88
CA ASP A 285 -4.49 18.16 21.31
C ASP A 285 -3.15 17.91 22.02
N PHE A 286 -3.14 17.05 23.04
CA PHE A 286 -1.97 16.61 23.78
C PHE A 286 -2.13 15.14 24.22
N ILE A 287 -1.06 14.34 24.05
CA ILE A 287 -0.98 12.97 24.55
C ILE A 287 0.17 12.93 25.54
N PRO A 288 -0.07 12.56 26.81
CA PRO A 288 0.98 12.49 27.81
C PRO A 288 1.95 11.33 27.54
N GLU A 289 3.22 11.49 27.94
CA GLU A 289 4.27 10.49 27.64
C GLU A 289 3.99 9.13 28.27
N GLU A 290 3.39 9.11 29.46
CA GLU A 290 2.97 7.89 30.15
C GLU A 290 1.99 7.05 29.32
N ALA A 291 1.06 7.68 28.58
CA ALA A 291 0.11 7.00 27.72
C ALA A 291 0.77 6.39 26.46
N LEU A 292 1.99 6.84 26.12
CA LEU A 292 2.80 6.28 25.04
C LEU A 292 3.74 5.16 25.52
N ALA A 293 3.99 5.10 26.83
CA ALA A 293 4.92 4.16 27.47
C ALA A 293 4.24 2.87 27.96
N GLU A 294 2.91 2.82 28.01
CA GLU A 294 2.17 1.61 28.37
C GLU A 294 2.49 0.42 27.44
N ASP A 295 2.46 -0.79 27.99
CA ASP A 295 2.59 -2.01 27.19
C ASP A 295 1.34 -2.22 26.33
N ALA A 296 1.53 -2.58 25.05
CA ALA A 296 0.41 -2.86 24.16
C ALA A 296 -0.33 -4.13 24.61
N SER A 297 -1.58 -3.98 25.05
CA SER A 297 -2.48 -5.09 25.39
C SER A 297 -3.58 -5.26 24.33
N PRO A 298 -3.41 -6.16 23.34
CA PRO A 298 -4.41 -6.39 22.31
C PRO A 298 -5.61 -7.21 22.85
N ASN A 299 -6.83 -6.90 22.37
CA ASN A 299 -8.07 -7.57 22.78
C ASN A 299 -8.38 -8.88 22.02
N ASN A 300 -7.61 -9.22 20.98
CA ASN A 300 -7.91 -10.36 20.10
C ASN A 300 -6.61 -10.99 19.58
N ALA A 301 -6.59 -12.31 19.33
CA ALA A 301 -5.43 -13.05 18.84
C ALA A 301 -4.90 -12.58 17.47
N PHE A 302 -5.72 -11.86 16.70
CA PHE A 302 -5.35 -11.23 15.43
C PHE A 302 -5.08 -9.71 15.55
N ALA A 303 -5.33 -9.11 16.71
CA ALA A 303 -5.01 -7.71 16.96
C ALA A 303 -3.56 -7.63 17.43
N THR A 304 -2.75 -6.81 16.77
CA THR A 304 -1.34 -6.63 17.12
C THR A 304 -1.08 -5.41 18.00
N GLY A 305 -2.08 -4.53 18.20
CA GLY A 305 -1.88 -3.27 18.92
C GLY A 305 -3.12 -2.82 19.72
N GLY A 306 -2.90 -2.55 21.01
CA GLY A 306 -3.89 -1.96 21.92
C GLY A 306 -4.13 -0.47 21.66
N ILE A 307 -4.57 0.29 22.67
CA ILE A 307 -4.73 1.74 22.55
C ILE A 307 -3.39 2.45 22.29
N VAL A 308 -2.30 1.94 22.86
CA VAL A 308 -0.96 2.54 22.78
C VAL A 308 -0.46 2.71 21.34
N THR A 309 -0.69 1.73 20.46
CA THR A 309 -0.24 1.83 19.05
C THR A 309 -0.99 2.92 18.30
N LYS A 310 -2.28 3.13 18.63
CA LYS A 310 -3.12 4.20 18.07
C LYS A 310 -2.67 5.55 18.61
N LEU A 311 -2.32 5.65 19.89
CA LEU A 311 -1.76 6.87 20.48
C LEU A 311 -0.39 7.21 19.89
N LYS A 312 0.48 6.23 19.64
CA LYS A 312 1.76 6.44 18.93
C LYS A 312 1.55 6.94 17.50
N ALA A 313 0.57 6.37 16.79
CA ALA A 313 0.18 6.84 15.46
C ALA A 313 -0.38 8.27 15.49
N ALA A 314 -1.23 8.59 16.48
CA ALA A 314 -1.76 9.92 16.71
C ALA A 314 -0.63 10.92 16.98
N HIS A 315 0.23 10.61 17.95
CA HIS A 315 1.35 11.45 18.35
C HIS A 315 2.27 11.76 17.17
N PHE A 316 2.66 10.73 16.38
CA PHE A 316 3.44 10.92 15.17
C PHE A 316 2.82 11.93 14.19
N LEU A 317 1.50 11.89 14.00
CA LEU A 317 0.79 12.81 13.12
C LEU A 317 0.62 14.21 13.73
N MET A 318 0.31 14.29 15.02
CA MET A 318 0.08 15.55 15.74
C MET A 318 1.34 16.43 15.71
N GLU A 319 2.52 15.84 15.95
CA GLU A 319 3.82 16.52 15.84
C GLU A 319 4.12 17.04 14.43
N ARG A 320 3.48 16.44 13.42
CA ARG A 320 3.70 16.72 11.99
C ARG A 320 2.57 17.55 11.38
N GLY A 321 1.76 18.20 12.22
CA GLY A 321 0.70 19.09 11.76
C GLY A 321 -0.49 18.37 11.13
N ARG A 322 -0.65 17.05 11.36
CA ARG A 322 -1.71 16.22 10.78
C ARG A 322 -2.75 15.84 11.83
N ARG A 323 -3.95 15.51 11.35
CA ARG A 323 -5.09 15.11 12.18
C ARG A 323 -5.29 13.60 12.11
N MET A 324 -5.74 13.01 13.22
CA MET A 324 -6.18 11.63 13.26
C MET A 324 -7.56 11.53 13.89
N PHE A 325 -8.44 10.69 13.38
CA PHE A 325 -9.74 10.38 13.96
C PHE A 325 -9.81 8.89 14.31
N LEU A 326 -10.07 8.59 15.57
CA LEU A 326 -10.26 7.23 16.07
C LEU A 326 -11.74 7.01 16.37
N THR A 327 -12.33 5.96 15.80
CA THR A 327 -13.74 5.62 16.01
C THR A 327 -13.96 4.13 15.86
N SER A 328 -15.15 3.67 16.27
CA SER A 328 -15.59 2.28 16.06
C SER A 328 -15.55 1.90 14.58
N GLY A 329 -15.05 0.70 14.31
CA GLY A 329 -15.12 0.04 13.01
C GLY A 329 -16.27 -0.98 12.90
N PHE A 330 -17.00 -1.23 13.99
CA PHE A 330 -18.20 -2.06 13.97
C PHE A 330 -19.45 -1.24 13.60
N ASP A 331 -19.53 -0.02 14.12
CA ASP A 331 -20.56 0.95 13.74
C ASP A 331 -19.97 2.02 12.82
N LEU A 332 -20.25 1.89 11.52
CA LEU A 332 -19.77 2.82 10.51
C LEU A 332 -20.67 4.06 10.35
N SER A 333 -21.80 4.15 11.05
CA SER A 333 -22.68 5.33 10.99
C SER A 333 -21.99 6.58 11.52
N LEU A 334 -21.23 6.45 12.60
CA LEU A 334 -20.51 7.55 13.25
C LEU A 334 -19.47 8.19 12.33
N ILE A 335 -18.67 7.38 11.63
CA ILE A 335 -17.67 7.90 10.68
C ILE A 335 -18.33 8.50 9.44
N ARG A 336 -19.44 7.90 8.99
CA ARG A 336 -20.24 8.40 7.88
C ARG A 336 -20.79 9.80 8.19
N GLU A 337 -21.43 9.96 9.36
CA GLU A 337 -21.94 11.25 9.84
C GLU A 337 -20.83 12.29 9.97
N TYR A 338 -19.67 11.92 10.53
CA TYR A 338 -18.55 12.83 10.67
C TYR A 338 -18.01 13.31 9.31
N LEU A 339 -17.73 12.38 8.38
CA LEU A 339 -17.09 12.73 7.11
C LEU A 339 -18.07 13.33 6.07
N LEU A 340 -19.32 12.87 6.02
CA LEU A 340 -20.29 13.38 5.05
C LEU A 340 -21.01 14.62 5.56
N GLU A 341 -21.45 14.62 6.82
CA GLU A 341 -22.33 15.65 7.39
C GLU A 341 -21.59 16.63 8.32
N GLY A 342 -20.36 16.31 8.74
CA GLY A 342 -19.60 17.12 9.70
C GLY A 342 -20.08 16.98 11.15
N LYS A 343 -20.89 15.95 11.47
CA LYS A 343 -21.42 15.72 12.82
C LYS A 343 -20.49 14.85 13.64
N HIS A 344 -19.95 15.41 14.72
CA HIS A 344 -19.02 14.71 15.62
C HIS A 344 -19.76 14.16 16.86
N ASN A 345 -20.48 13.05 16.66
CA ASN A 345 -21.31 12.44 17.69
C ASN A 345 -20.52 11.60 18.69
N SER A 346 -19.55 10.81 18.20
CA SER A 346 -18.64 9.98 18.99
C SER A 346 -17.27 9.87 18.31
N GLY A 347 -16.33 9.12 18.88
CA GLY A 347 -14.94 9.04 18.45
C GLY A 347 -14.07 10.13 19.06
N THR A 348 -12.79 10.08 18.72
CA THR A 348 -11.76 11.02 19.17
C THR A 348 -11.04 11.62 17.99
N LEU A 349 -11.08 12.95 17.88
CA LEU A 349 -10.28 13.73 16.95
C LEU A 349 -9.00 14.23 17.64
N PHE A 350 -7.88 13.69 17.20
CA PHE A 350 -6.54 14.14 17.54
C PHE A 350 -6.15 15.31 16.65
N LEU A 351 -5.82 16.44 17.27
CA LEU A 351 -5.50 17.70 16.62
C LEU A 351 -3.99 17.94 16.65
N PRO A 352 -3.42 18.64 15.65
CA PRO A 352 -2.04 19.07 15.68
C PRO A 352 -1.69 19.71 17.02
N THR A 353 -0.53 19.35 17.58
CA THR A 353 -0.02 20.00 18.78
C THR A 353 0.08 21.49 18.49
N ARG A 354 -0.54 22.33 19.33
CA ARG A 354 -0.39 23.78 19.19
C ARG A 354 1.10 24.07 19.31
N SER A 355 1.70 24.61 18.26
CA SER A 355 2.99 25.28 18.43
C SER A 355 2.74 26.39 19.44
N ILE A 356 3.36 26.27 20.62
CA ILE A 356 3.58 27.44 21.45
C ILE A 356 4.40 28.35 20.56
N SER A 357 3.76 29.35 19.96
CA SER A 357 4.48 30.50 19.45
C SER A 357 5.24 31.02 20.65
N MET A 358 6.57 30.87 20.64
CA MET A 358 7.41 31.67 21.51
C MET A 358 7.12 33.12 21.13
N VAL A 359 6.18 33.73 21.84
CA VAL A 359 6.00 35.17 21.85
C VAL A 359 7.24 35.72 22.55
N ALA A 360 8.10 36.32 21.72
CA ALA A 360 9.14 37.32 21.97
C ALA A 360 9.80 37.38 23.36
#